data_AF-J2ZTG1-F1
#
_entry.id   AF-J2ZTG1-F1
#
_cell.length_a   1.000
_cell.length_b   1.000
_cell.length_c   1.000
_cell.angle_alpha   90.00
_cell.angle_beta   90.00
_cell.angle_gamma   90.00
#
_symmetry.space_group_name_H-M   'P 1'
#
loop_
_entity.id
_entity.type
_entity.pdbx_description
1 polymer ?
#
loop_
_entity_poly.entity_id
_entity_poly.type
_entity_poly.pdbx_seq_one_letter_code
_entity_poly.pdbx_strand_id
1 'polypeptide(L)' 'MDFPAAAQVLQVQRTRTIKGRKHVEVAYLICSLPMEQAQPEQVAAWVQGHWGIENRLHVGP' A
#
# COMPACT_ATOMS: atom_id res chain seq x y z
N MET A 1 15.51 -9.54 -14.35
CA MET A 1 14.69 -8.31 -14.47
C MET A 1 15.11 -7.47 -13.28
N ASP A 2 15.86 -6.40 -13.56
CA ASP A 2 16.41 -5.54 -12.52
C ASP A 2 15.54 -4.30 -12.36
N PHE A 3 15.36 -3.85 -11.11
CA PHE A 3 14.66 -2.62 -10.78
C PHE A 3 15.69 -1.60 -10.29
N PRO A 4 16.43 -0.94 -11.20
CA PRO A 4 17.58 -0.10 -10.84
C PRO A 4 17.21 1.11 -9.96
N ALA A 5 15.93 1.48 -9.93
CA ALA A 5 15.39 2.56 -9.09
C ALA A 5 14.62 2.05 -7.86
N ALA A 6 14.69 0.76 -7.52
CA ALA A 6 14.12 0.23 -6.28
C ALA A 6 15.05 0.60 -5.12
N ALA A 7 14.71 1.67 -4.41
CA ALA A 7 15.48 2.13 -3.26
C ALA A 7 15.03 1.47 -1.95
N GLN A 8 13.75 1.10 -1.85
CA GLN A 8 13.20 0.29 -0.76
C GLN A 8 12.03 -0.58 -1.24
N VAL A 9 11.85 -1.72 -0.58
CA VAL A 9 10.74 -2.65 -0.80
C VAL A 9 9.99 -2.82 0.51
N LEU A 10 8.66 -2.71 0.47
CA LEU A 10 7.80 -2.84 1.64
C LEU A 10 6.79 -3.97 1.44
N GLN A 11 6.53 -4.71 2.51
CA GLN A 11 5.39 -5.63 2.59
C GLN A 11 4.34 -5.01 3.50
N VAL A 12 3.13 -4.80 2.96
CA VAL A 12 2.00 -4.25 3.71
C VAL A 12 0.92 -5.31 3.85
N GLN A 13 0.59 -5.66 5.08
CA GLN A 13 -0.58 -6.49 5.38
C GLN A 13 -1.78 -5.59 5.65
N ARG A 14 -2.86 -5.78 4.88
CA ARG A 14 -4.14 -5.09 5.12
C ARG A 14 -5.22 -6.10 5.49
N THR A 15 -6.09 -5.72 6.42
CA THR A 15 -7.33 -6.44 6.71
C THR A 15 -8.50 -5.67 6.15
N ARG A 16 -9.30 -6.32 5.32
CA ARG A 16 -10.52 -5.75 4.74
C ARG A 16 -11.72 -6.58 5.15
N THR A 17 -12.82 -5.92 5.47
CA THR A 17 -14.11 -6.60 5.67
C THR A 17 -14.95 -6.40 4.41
N ILE A 18 -15.26 -7.49 3.70
CA ILE A 18 -16.08 -7.49 2.48
C ILE A 18 -17.31 -8.33 2.77
N LYS A 19 -18.52 -7.75 2.68
CA LYS A 19 -19.80 -8.43 2.95
C LYS A 19 -19.79 -9.22 4.28
N GLY A 20 -19.26 -8.62 5.34
CA GLY A 20 -19.17 -9.21 6.67
C GLY A 20 -18.05 -10.25 6.87
N ARG A 21 -17.27 -10.57 5.83
CA ARG A 21 -16.13 -11.49 5.91
C ARG A 21 -14.82 -10.73 5.99
N LYS A 22 -13.94 -11.11 6.91
CA LYS A 22 -12.58 -10.56 7.00
C LYS A 22 -11.67 -11.26 6.00
N HIS A 23 -10.94 -10.46 5.24
CA HIS A 23 -9.90 -10.87 4.30
C HIS A 23 -8.58 -10.24 4.73
N VAL A 24 -7.53 -11.04 4.76
CA VAL A 24 -6.15 -10.56 4.93
C VAL A 24 -5.50 -10.58 3.56
N GLU A 25 -4.93 -9.46 3.17
CA GLU A 25 -4.26 -9.30 1.89
C GLU A 25 -2.85 -8.77 2.16
N VAL A 26 -1.88 -9.29 1.40
CA VAL A 26 -0.49 -8.84 1.43
C VAL A 26 -0.18 -8.14 0.12
N ALA A 27 0.25 -6.89 0.20
CA ALA A 27 0.73 -6.11 -0.93
C ALA A 27 2.24 -5.89 -0.81
N TYR A 28 2.95 -5.97 -1.93
CA TYR A 28 4.35 -5.58 -2.03
C TYR A 28 4.45 -4.25 -2.77
N LEU A 29 5.26 -3.35 -2.23
CA LEU A 29 5.44 -2.01 -2.76
C LEU A 29 6.93 -1.80 -3.04
N ILE A 30 7.21 -1.11 -4.14
CA ILE A 30 8.54 -0.62 -4.47
C ILE A 30 8.48 0.90 -4.37
N CYS A 31 9.43 1.49 -3.65
CA CYS A 31 9.57 2.92 -3.56
C CYS A 31 10.98 3.33 -4.02
N SER A 32 11.04 4.37 -4.85
CA SER A 32 12.29 4.94 -5.36
C SER A 32 12.92 5.94 -4.41
N LEU A 33 12.20 6.38 -3.37
CA LEU A 33 12.80 7.12 -2.28
C LEU A 33 13.49 6.12 -1.35
N PRO A 34 14.73 6.38 -0.90
CA PRO A 34 15.38 5.55 0.10
C PRO A 34 14.80 5.83 1.50
N MET A 35 15.07 4.96 2.49
CA MET A 35 14.45 5.03 3.81
C MET A 35 14.73 6.36 4.54
N GLU A 36 15.87 6.99 4.29
CA GLU A 36 16.24 8.30 4.87
C GLU A 36 15.30 9.42 4.42
N GLN A 37 14.71 9.30 3.23
CA GLN A 37 13.80 10.29 2.65
C GLN A 37 12.32 9.90 2.86
N ALA A 38 12.03 8.60 2.97
CA ALA A 38 10.70 8.09 3.21
C ALA A 38 10.76 6.87 4.13
N GLN A 39 10.50 7.09 5.43
CA GLN A 39 10.41 6.02 6.41
C GLN A 39 9.19 5.12 6.10
N PRO A 40 9.20 3.85 6.49
CA PRO A 40 8.11 2.90 6.20
C PRO A 40 6.72 3.39 6.62
N GLU A 41 6.62 4.09 7.75
CA GLU A 41 5.37 4.66 8.25
C GLU A 41 4.81 5.76 7.33
N GLN A 42 5.71 6.57 6.77
CA GLN A 42 5.35 7.63 5.82
C GLN A 42 4.84 7.03 4.51
N VAL A 43 5.50 5.97 4.02
CA VAL A 43 5.07 5.22 2.83
C VAL A 43 3.72 4.54 3.10
N ALA A 44 3.54 3.93 4.27
CA ALA A 44 2.28 3.31 4.67
C ALA A 44 1.12 4.32 4.70
N ALA A 45 1.35 5.54 5.19
CA ALA A 45 0.34 6.60 5.18
C ALA A 45 -0.07 6.99 3.75
N TRP A 46 0.88 7.08 2.81
CA TRP A 46 0.57 7.34 1.39
C TRP A 46 -0.27 6.21 0.78
N VAL A 47 0.10 4.96 1.07
CA VAL A 47 -0.61 3.76 0.59
C VAL A 47 -2.04 3.73 1.12
N GLN A 48 -2.24 4.04 2.40
CA GLN A 48 -3.57 4.13 3.00
C GLN A 48 -4.41 5.23 2.33
N GLY A 49 -3.83 6.41 2.08
CA GLY A 49 -4.49 7.49 1.35
C GLY A 49 -4.89 7.10 -0.08
N HIS A 50 -3.99 6.42 -0.80
CA HIS A 50 -4.24 5.91 -2.14
C HIS A 50 -5.41 4.92 -2.18
N TRP A 51 -5.46 3.93 -1.27
CA TRP A 51 -6.58 3.00 -1.18
C TRP A 51 -7.90 3.67 -0.78
N GLY A 52 -7.85 4.78 -0.03
CA GLY A 52 -9.03 5.59 0.27
C GLY A 52 -9.66 6.21 -0.99
N ILE A 53 -8.87 6.49 -2.03
CA ILE A 53 -9.37 6.93 -3.33
C ILE A 53 -10.00 5.75 -4.09
N GLU A 54 -9.31 4.61 -4.19
CA GLU A 54 -9.81 3.43 -4.88
C GLU A 54 -11.11 2.88 -4.29
N ASN A 55 -11.25 2.90 -2.96
CA ASN A 55 -12.49 2.50 -2.31
C ASN A 55 -13.66 3.38 -2.73
N ARG A 56 -13.48 4.71 -2.78
CA ARG A 56 -14.54 5.64 -3.20
C ARG A 56 -14.96 5.45 -4.66
N LEU A 57 -14.10 4.86 -5.50
CA LEU A 57 -14.42 4.55 -6.91
C LEU A 57 -15.11 3.19 -7.08
N HIS A 58 -14.95 2.26 -6.14
CA HIS A 58 -15.53 0.91 -6.22
C HIS A 58 -16.76 0.71 -5.33
N VAL A 59 -16.96 1.56 -4.30
CA VAL A 59 -18.24 1.63 -3.58
C VAL A 59 -19.12 2.61 -4.36
N GLY A 60 -19.79 2.12 -5.40
CA GLY A 60 -21.00 2.78 -5.91
C GLY A 60 -22.06 2.88 -4.79
N PRO A 61 -23.05 3.78 -4.92
CA PRO A 61 -24.08 4.01 -3.91
C PRO A 61 -24.80 2.72 -3.47
#